data_AF-A0A937MMC8-F1
#
_entry.id   AF-A0A937MMC8-F1
#
_cell.length_a   1.000
_cell.length_b   1.000
_cell.length_c   1.000
_cell.angle_alpha   90.00
_cell.angle_beta   90.00
_cell.angle_gamma   90.00
#
_symmetry.space_group_name_H-M   'P 1'
#
loop_
_entity.id
_entity.type
_entity.pdbx_description
1 polymer ?
#
loop_
_entity_poly.entity_id
_entity_poly.type
_entity_poly.pdbx_seq_one_letter_code
_entity_poly.pdbx_strand_id
1 'polypeptide(L)' 'MPKIKIIVVGNTKSSFIKEGEQIYLERLRRYTDTQWVEVKPQKVRKGRSGVEILAAEGQSIDKKFLSGD' A
#
# COMPACT_ATOMS: atom_id res chain seq x y z
N MET A 1 -19.10 11.86 -3.11
CA MET A 1 -18.82 10.76 -2.15
C MET A 1 -17.34 10.77 -1.83
N PRO A 2 -16.91 10.46 -0.60
CA PRO A 2 -15.50 10.36 -0.27
C PRO A 2 -14.86 9.21 -1.06
N LYS A 3 -13.62 9.40 -1.50
CA LYS A 3 -12.80 8.35 -2.13
C LYS A 3 -11.83 7.81 -1.09
N ILE A 4 -11.64 6.49 -1.05
CA ILE A 4 -10.71 5.84 -0.13
C ILE A 4 -9.49 5.37 -0.93
N LYS A 5 -8.30 5.85 -0.57
CA LYS A 5 -7.02 5.36 -1.11
C LYS A 5 -6.27 4.64 0.01
N ILE A 6 -6.04 3.35 -0.17
CA ILE A 6 -5.29 2.50 0.76
C ILE A 6 -3.91 2.27 0.14
N ILE A 7 -2.86 2.78 0.79
CA ILE A 7 -1.47 2.62 0.36
C ILE A 7 -0.78 1.65 1.33
N VAL A 8 -0.28 0.54 0.82
CA VAL A 8 0.31 -0.54 1.64
C VAL A 8 1.75 -0.78 1.21
N VAL A 9 2.65 -0.96 2.18
CA VAL A 9 4.05 -1.31 1.93
C VAL A 9 4.21 -2.83 2.00
N GLY A 10 4.84 -3.41 0.97
CA GLY A 10 4.98 -4.86 0.87
C GLY A 10 3.94 -5.50 -0.04
N ASN A 11 4.26 -6.71 -0.51
CA ASN A 11 3.31 -7.55 -1.22
C ASN A 11 2.75 -8.62 -0.28
N THR A 12 1.44 -8.85 -0.34
CA THR A 12 0.81 -9.98 0.33
C THR A 12 1.31 -11.28 -0.31
N LYS A 13 2.08 -12.07 0.46
CA LYS A 13 2.74 -13.29 -0.05
C LYS A 13 1.83 -14.51 -0.08
N SER A 14 0.87 -14.56 0.84
CA SER A 14 -0.04 -15.70 0.97
C SER A 14 -1.22 -15.54 0.01
N SER A 15 -1.46 -16.53 -0.84
CA SER A 15 -2.55 -16.50 -1.83
C SER A 15 -3.93 -16.33 -1.17
N PHE A 16 -4.18 -17.00 -0.05
CA PHE A 16 -5.48 -16.90 0.65
C PHE A 16 -5.76 -15.47 1.16
N ILE A 17 -4.73 -14.74 1.60
CA ILE A 17 -4.90 -13.37 2.10
C ILE A 17 -5.20 -12.45 0.91
N LYS A 18 -4.48 -12.63 -0.21
CA LYS A 18 -4.70 -11.85 -1.43
C LYS A 18 -6.12 -12.06 -2.00
N GLU A 19 -6.60 -13.29 -1.99
CA GLU A 19 -7.99 -13.59 -2.38
C GLU A 19 -9.00 -12.94 -1.43
N GLY A 20 -8.76 -13.01 -0.12
CA GLY A 20 -9.58 -12.35 0.89
C GLY A 20 -9.63 -10.83 0.69
N GLU A 21 -8.48 -10.18 0.52
CA GLU A 21 -8.36 -8.74 0.23
C GLU A 21 -9.22 -8.35 -0.97
N GLN A 22 -9.12 -9.09 -2.08
CA GLN A 22 -9.89 -8.81 -3.29
C GLN A 22 -11.41 -8.92 -3.04
N ILE A 23 -11.86 -9.96 -2.32
CA ILE A 23 -13.28 -10.14 -1.99
C ILE A 23 -13.84 -8.95 -1.21
N TYR A 24 -13.09 -8.44 -0.23
CA TYR A 24 -13.55 -7.28 0.56
C TYR A 24 -13.46 -5.96 -0.22
N LEU A 25 -12.44 -5.78 -1.06
CA LEU A 25 -12.33 -4.62 -1.94
C LEU A 25 -13.49 -4.54 -2.93
N GLU A 26 -13.90 -5.66 -3.52
CA GLU A 26 -15.06 -5.74 -4.42
C GLU A 26 -16.37 -5.38 -3.72
N ARG A 27 -16.53 -5.77 -2.45
CA ARG A 27 -17.70 -5.38 -1.63
C ARG A 27 -17.69 -3.89 -1.31
N LEU A 28 -16.53 -3.29 -1.02
CA LEU A 28 -16.40 -1.86 -0.72
C LEU A 28 -16.75 -0.95 -1.90
N ARG A 29 -16.45 -1.39 -3.14
CA ARG A 29 -16.71 -0.61 -4.37
C ARG A 29 -18.17 -0.17 -4.55
N ARG A 30 -19.13 -0.86 -3.91
CA ARG A 30 -20.56 -0.50 -3.93
C ARG A 30 -20.86 0.77 -3.13
N TYR A 31 -20.00 1.12 -2.18
CA TYR A 31 -20.22 2.20 -1.22
C TYR A 31 -19.28 3.39 -1.45
N THR A 32 -18.09 3.16 -1.99
CA THR A 32 -17.07 4.20 -2.21
C THR A 32 -16.06 3.76 -3.26
N ASP A 33 -15.56 4.74 -4.02
CA ASP A 33 -14.42 4.55 -4.92
C ASP A 33 -13.17 4.24 -4.08
N THR A 34 -12.71 2.99 -4.17
CA THR A 34 -11.62 2.45 -3.37
C THR A 34 -10.44 2.11 -4.26
N GLN A 35 -9.30 2.72 -3.97
CA GLN A 35 -8.03 2.44 -4.63
C GLN A 35 -7.10 1.68 -3.68
N TRP A 36 -6.53 0.57 -4.17
CA TRP A 36 -5.50 -0.19 -3.47
C TRP A 36 -4.16 0.00 -4.18
N VAL A 37 -3.17 0.55 -3.47
CA VAL A 37 -1.87 0.89 -4.04
C VAL A 37 -0.76 0.22 -3.25
N GLU A 38 -0.07 -0.72 -3.89
CA GLU A 38 1.08 -1.39 -3.30
C GLU A 38 2.38 -0.61 -3.55
N VAL A 39 3.17 -0.45 -2.51
CA VAL A 39 4.51 0.16 -2.50
C VAL A 39 5.53 -0.93 -2.21
N LYS A 40 6.61 -0.95 -3.00
CA LYS A 40 7.67 -1.95 -2.81
C LYS A 40 8.38 -1.71 -1.46
N PRO A 41 8.54 -2.76 -0.64
CA PRO A 41 9.22 -2.63 0.64
C PRO A 41 10.71 -2.38 0.43
N GLN A 42 11.33 -1.61 1.31
CA GLN A 42 12.77 -1.37 1.25
C GLN A 42 13.52 -2.57 1.83
N LYS A 43 14.64 -2.94 1.18
CA LYS A 43 15.45 -4.09 1.63
C LYS A 43 16.17 -3.73 2.93
N VAL A 44 15.90 -4.49 3.99
CA VAL A 44 16.68 -4.46 5.23
C VAL A 44 18.07 -5.04 4.92
N ARG A 45 19.12 -4.22 5.03
CA ARG A 45 20.52 -4.62 4.84
C ARG A 45 21.35 -4.18 6.05
N LYS A 46 22.40 -4.94 6.37
CA LYS A 46 23.39 -4.52 7.38
C LYS A 46 23.98 -3.18 6.96
N GLY A 47 23.92 -2.19 7.85
CA GLY A 47 24.44 -0.83 7.61
C GLY A 47 23.39 0.24 7.28
N ARG A 48 22.10 -0.12 7.13
CA ARG A 48 20.99 0.86 7.12
C ARG A 48 20.25 0.84 8.45
N SER A 49 19.97 2.02 8.98
CA SER A 49 19.12 2.15 10.17
C SER A 49 17.65 1.93 9.81
N GLY A 50 16.85 1.47 10.77
CA GLY A 50 15.39 1.36 10.57
C GLY A 50 14.74 2.69 10.21
N VAL A 51 15.27 3.81 10.73
CA VAL A 51 14.80 5.16 10.44
C VAL A 51 14.97 5.52 8.96
N GLU A 52 16.12 5.21 8.37
CA GLU A 52 16.37 5.45 6.94
C GLU A 52 15.47 4.61 6.04
N ILE A 53 15.19 3.36 6.45
CA ILE A 53 14.30 2.45 5.73
C ILE A 53 12.88 3.02 5.72
N LEU A 54 12.37 3.42 6.89
CA LEU A 54 11.04 4.02 7.02
C LEU A 54 10.94 5.37 6.27
N ALA A 55 11.98 6.20 6.31
CA ALA A 55 11.99 7.46 5.58
C ALA A 55 11.90 7.25 4.07
N ALA A 56 12.62 6.26 3.52
CA ALA A 56 12.55 5.91 2.11
C ALA A 56 11.19 5.29 1.70
N GLU A 57 10.56 4.52 2.60
CA GLU A 57 9.19 4.02 2.40
C GLU A 57 8.18 5.18 2.43
N GLY A 58 8.33 6.13 3.36
CA GLY A 58 7.53 7.35 3.42
C GLY A 58 7.57 8.16 2.13
N GLN A 59 8.77 8.41 1.58
CA GLN A 59 8.92 9.08 0.28
C GLN A 59 8.22 8.32 -0.85
N SER A 60 8.22 6.99 -0.80
CA SER A 60 7.55 6.16 -1.80
C SER A 60 6.03 6.24 -1.68
N ILE A 61 5.51 6.32 -0.45
CA ILE A 61 4.09 6.54 -0.14
C ILE A 61 3.67 7.94 -0.63
N ASP A 62 4.42 8.99 -0.28
CA ASP A 62 4.12 10.38 -0.68
C ASP A 62 4.02 10.51 -2.19
N LYS A 63 4.97 9.90 -2.92
CA LYS A 63 4.93 9.89 -4.38
C LYS A 63 3.62 9.29 -4.90
N LYS A 64 3.16 8.17 -4.34
CA LYS A 64 1.91 7.50 -4.75
C LYS A 64 0.65 8.25 -4.31
N PHE A 65 0.73 8.97 -3.19
CA PHE A 65 -0.33 9.84 -2.73
C PHE A 65 -0.54 11.00 -3.71
N LEU A 66 0.52 11.73 -4.04
CA LEU A 66 0.51 12.93 -4.88
C LEU A 66 0.33 12.65 -6.39
N SER A 67 0.64 11.44 -6.87
CA SER A 67 0.49 11.09 -8.30
C SER A 67 -0.97 10.91 -8.78
N GLY A 68 -1.96 11.14 -7.90
CA GLY A 68 -3.37 10.81 -8.15
C GLY A 68 -4.34 11.98 -8.06
N ASP A 69 -3.84 13.22 -8.12
CA ASP A 69 -4.63 14.43 -8.36
C ASP A 69 -4.41 14.93 -9.80
#